data_AF-A0A6P5RV67-F1
#
_entry.id   AF-A0A6P5RV67-F1
#
_cell.length_a   1.000
_cell.length_b   1.000
_cell.length_c   1.000
_cell.angle_alpha   90.00
_cell.angle_beta   90.00
_cell.angle_gamma   90.00
#
_symmetry.space_group_name_H-M   'P 1'
#
loop_
_entity.id
_entity.type
_entity.pdbx_description
1 polymer ?
#
loop_
_entity_poly.entity_id
_entity_poly.type
_entity_poly.pdbx_seq_one_letter_code
_entity_poly.pdbx_strand_id
1 'polypeptide(L)'
;MERYKARLVTKGFHQQPGIDYAETFNHVVKPATIHTVLTIAISRGWSLRQFDFKNAFLHYILQEDVYMAQPPGFVDHTRPNYVCKLHKALYGLKQHASYVIFLLLYVDDIVVTGNDSRFLHQFITTLGLAFDIKDLGPLHFFLGLQVTTKSDGLHISQLKYAHDLLKRHGMLHCKPANTPLAAKVPLSAFDGVPFESPSTYREIVGSLQYLTLTRPDLSFAVHFIAQFMAAPRTSHLVAAKRILRYVKGTLDFGLSLSPQPSTARLSAYSDAD
;
A
#
# COMPACT_ATOMS: atom_id res chain seq x y z
N MET A 1 -31.63 23.27 -14.64
CA MET A 1 -31.80 21.92 -14.04
C MET A 1 -30.47 21.50 -13.44
N GLU A 2 -30.31 21.68 -12.14
CA GLU A 2 -29.14 21.17 -11.41
C GLU A 2 -29.23 19.65 -11.30
N ARG A 3 -28.18 18.97 -11.74
CA ARG A 3 -28.13 17.51 -11.81
C ARG A 3 -27.45 17.00 -10.53
N TYR A 4 -28.24 16.71 -9.50
CA TYR A 4 -27.73 16.11 -8.28
C TYR A 4 -27.20 14.69 -8.58
N LYS A 5 -25.92 14.45 -8.29
CA LYS A 5 -25.29 13.13 -8.42
C LYS A 5 -25.28 12.46 -7.04
N ALA A 6 -26.02 11.37 -6.89
CA ALA A 6 -25.91 10.49 -5.74
C ALA A 6 -24.98 9.31 -6.08
N ARG A 7 -24.09 8.94 -5.16
CA ARG A 7 -23.13 7.84 -5.31
C ARG A 7 -23.49 6.75 -4.30
N LEU A 8 -23.90 5.58 -4.78
CA LEU A 8 -24.11 4.42 -3.91
C LEU A 8 -22.75 3.75 -3.69
N VAL A 9 -22.27 3.71 -2.44
CA VAL A 9 -21.05 2.98 -2.06
C VAL A 9 -21.45 1.90 -1.07
N THR A 10 -21.09 0.65 -1.35
CA THR A 10 -21.22 -0.43 -0.37
C THR A 10 -20.22 -0.21 0.77
N LYS A 11 -20.74 0.16 1.94
CA LYS A 11 -20.07 0.16 3.26
C LYS A 11 -18.60 0.64 3.28
N GLY A 12 -18.34 1.76 2.62
CA GLY A 12 -17.17 2.62 2.90
C GLY A 12 -17.46 3.75 3.91
N PHE A 13 -18.69 3.84 4.42
CA PHE A 13 -19.17 4.95 5.25
C PHE A 13 -19.47 4.54 6.69
N HIS A 14 -18.46 4.06 7.43
CA HIS A 14 -18.56 4.03 8.90
C HIS A 14 -18.18 5.36 9.54
N GLN A 15 -17.99 6.42 8.75
CA GLN A 15 -17.64 7.73 9.27
C GLN A 15 -18.87 8.47 9.78
N GLN A 16 -18.88 8.78 11.07
CA GLN A 16 -19.89 9.56 11.78
C GLN A 16 -19.48 11.04 11.86
N PRO A 17 -20.36 11.98 11.49
CA PRO A 17 -20.16 13.41 11.72
C PRO A 17 -19.79 13.69 13.19
N GLY A 18 -18.60 14.25 13.42
CA GLY A 18 -18.08 14.55 14.76
C GLY A 18 -17.17 13.49 15.39
N ILE A 19 -16.97 12.33 14.73
CA ILE A 19 -16.04 11.27 15.21
C ILE A 19 -14.86 11.13 14.24
N ASP A 20 -15.12 10.85 12.96
CA ASP A 20 -14.12 10.45 11.96
C ASP A 20 -14.42 11.03 10.57
N TYR A 21 -15.45 11.89 10.46
CA TYR A 21 -15.90 12.52 9.20
C TYR A 21 -14.91 13.51 8.57
N ALA A 22 -13.99 14.07 9.36
CA ALA A 22 -12.93 14.94 8.86
C ALA A 22 -11.63 14.18 8.55
N GLU A 23 -11.58 12.87 8.83
CA GLU A 23 -10.43 12.04 8.52
C GLU A 23 -10.51 11.56 7.08
N THR A 24 -9.69 12.14 6.20
CA THR A 24 -9.57 11.70 4.82
C THR A 24 -8.82 10.36 4.79
N PHE A 25 -9.52 9.24 4.94
CA PHE A 25 -8.95 7.93 4.63
C PHE A 25 -8.80 7.82 3.11
N ASN A 26 -7.67 8.29 2.59
CA ASN A 26 -7.19 7.77 1.32
C ASN A 26 -7.05 6.25 1.50
N HIS A 27 -7.56 5.48 0.55
CA HIS A 27 -7.33 4.03 0.45
C HIS A 27 -5.84 3.77 0.15
N VAL A 28 -4.97 4.11 1.09
CA VAL A 28 -3.55 3.75 1.02
C VAL A 28 -3.51 2.25 1.24
N VAL A 29 -3.04 1.52 0.24
CA VAL A 29 -2.83 0.08 0.38
C VAL A 29 -1.95 -0.14 1.59
N LYS A 30 -2.47 -0.91 2.55
CA LYS A 30 -1.72 -1.22 3.76
C LYS A 30 -0.53 -2.11 3.38
N PRO A 31 0.69 -1.77 3.81
CA PRO A 31 1.89 -2.56 3.52
C PRO A 31 1.75 -4.02 3.94
N ALA A 32 1.10 -4.23 5.09
CA ALA A 32 0.76 -5.55 5.61
C ALA A 32 -0.06 -6.37 4.61
N THR A 33 -0.99 -5.77 3.88
CA THR A 33 -1.79 -6.45 2.85
C THR A 33 -0.93 -6.89 1.68
N ILE A 34 -0.05 -6.02 1.17
CA ILE A 34 0.87 -6.36 0.07
C ILE A 34 1.76 -7.52 0.52
N HIS A 35 2.44 -7.38 1.66
CA HIS A 35 3.35 -8.42 2.17
C HIS A 35 2.62 -9.74 2.40
N THR A 36 1.41 -9.71 2.98
CA THR A 36 0.63 -10.93 3.24
C THR A 36 0.28 -11.65 1.95
N VAL A 37 -0.22 -10.95 0.92
CA VAL A 37 -0.56 -11.57 -0.35
C VAL A 37 0.68 -12.11 -1.06
N LEU A 38 1.78 -11.36 -1.07
CA LEU A 38 3.06 -11.82 -1.65
C LEU A 38 3.58 -13.06 -0.92
N THR A 39 3.60 -13.05 0.42
CA THR A 39 4.04 -14.19 1.22
C THR A 39 3.18 -15.43 0.99
N ILE A 40 1.84 -15.28 0.92
CA ILE A 40 0.94 -16.40 0.62
C ILE A 40 1.22 -16.96 -0.77
N ALA A 41 1.35 -16.08 -1.77
CA ALA A 41 1.61 -16.49 -3.15
C ALA A 41 2.90 -17.30 -3.25
N ILE A 42 3.99 -16.80 -2.68
CA ILE A 42 5.29 -17.49 -2.66
C ILE A 42 5.21 -18.82 -1.91
N SER A 43 4.62 -18.82 -0.70
CA SER A 43 4.55 -20.01 0.16
C SER A 43 3.72 -21.13 -0.46
N ARG A 44 2.79 -20.79 -1.36
CA ARG A 44 1.94 -21.76 -2.06
C ARG A 44 2.34 -21.97 -3.53
N GLY A 45 3.42 -21.36 -3.99
CA GLY A 45 3.88 -21.46 -5.39
C GLY A 45 2.91 -20.85 -6.40
N TRP A 46 2.08 -19.88 -5.99
CA TRP A 46 1.14 -19.20 -6.87
C TRP A 46 1.84 -18.14 -7.70
N SER A 47 1.44 -18.00 -8.96
CA SER A 47 1.96 -16.96 -9.84
C SER A 47 1.43 -15.58 -9.42
N LEU A 48 2.29 -14.57 -9.53
CA LEU A 48 1.96 -13.16 -9.35
C LEU A 48 1.96 -12.48 -10.71
N ARG A 49 0.80 -12.01 -11.14
CA ARG A 49 0.62 -11.32 -12.43
C ARG A 49 0.18 -9.90 -12.19
N GLN A 50 0.72 -8.99 -12.98
CA GLN A 50 0.40 -7.57 -12.90
C GLN A 50 -0.37 -7.12 -14.15
N PHE A 51 -1.36 -6.27 -13.92
CA PHE A 51 -2.21 -5.69 -14.95
C PHE A 51 -2.35 -4.19 -14.72
N ASP A 52 -2.52 -3.46 -15.82
CA ASP A 52 -2.80 -2.02 -15.83
C ASP A 52 -4.16 -1.79 -16.49
N PHE A 53 -5.04 -1.06 -15.81
CA PHE A 53 -6.35 -0.69 -16.34
C PHE A 53 -6.29 0.68 -16.99
N LYS A 54 -6.70 0.76 -18.26
CA LYS A 54 -6.92 2.06 -18.88
C LYS A 54 -8.30 2.58 -18.49
N ASN A 55 -8.33 3.70 -17.78
CA ASN A 55 -9.55 4.39 -17.34
C ASN A 55 -10.43 3.57 -16.37
N ALA A 56 -9.91 3.22 -15.19
CA ALA A 56 -10.59 2.40 -14.17
C ALA A 56 -11.88 3.01 -13.53
N PHE A 57 -12.56 3.95 -14.20
CA PHE A 57 -13.84 4.49 -13.74
C PHE A 57 -15.01 3.56 -14.11
N LEU A 58 -15.47 2.78 -13.13
CA LEU A 58 -16.87 2.38 -12.79
C LEU A 58 -17.97 2.37 -13.90
N HIS A 59 -17.71 1.80 -15.08
CA HIS A 59 -18.71 1.72 -16.16
C HIS A 59 -19.12 0.31 -16.60
N TYR A 60 -18.77 -0.74 -15.85
CA TYR A 60 -19.21 -2.09 -16.23
C TYR A 60 -20.66 -2.37 -15.83
N ILE A 61 -21.48 -2.76 -16.80
CA ILE A 61 -22.89 -3.17 -16.65
C ILE A 61 -22.90 -4.67 -16.30
N LEU A 62 -23.64 -5.06 -15.26
CA LEU A 62 -23.77 -6.47 -14.88
C LEU A 62 -24.49 -7.28 -15.95
N GLN A 63 -23.97 -8.46 -16.29
CA GLN A 63 -24.64 -9.43 -17.16
C GLN A 63 -25.65 -10.34 -16.41
N GLU A 64 -25.65 -10.30 -15.08
CA GLU A 64 -26.55 -11.10 -14.22
C GLU A 64 -27.39 -10.20 -13.31
N ASP A 65 -28.63 -10.63 -13.06
CA ASP A 65 -29.56 -9.94 -12.18
C ASP A 65 -29.19 -10.19 -10.70
N VAL A 66 -28.37 -9.31 -10.15
CA VAL A 66 -28.06 -9.29 -8.71
C VAL A 66 -29.05 -8.36 -8.01
N TYR A 67 -29.65 -8.78 -6.90
CA TYR A 67 -30.56 -7.95 -6.10
C TYR A 67 -29.95 -7.64 -4.73
N MET A 68 -30.21 -6.44 -4.20
CA MET A 68 -29.75 -5.99 -2.88
C MET A 68 -30.89 -5.42 -2.06
N ALA A 69 -30.79 -5.44 -0.73
CA ALA A 69 -31.75 -4.76 0.14
C ALA A 69 -31.75 -3.25 -0.12
N GLN A 70 -32.90 -2.60 0.11
CA GLN A 70 -33.03 -1.15 -0.04
C GLN A 70 -32.04 -0.42 0.90
N PRO A 71 -31.29 0.58 0.41
CA PRO A 71 -30.33 1.29 1.24
C PRO A 71 -31.03 2.11 2.34
N PRO A 72 -30.44 2.18 3.54
CA PRO A 72 -30.96 3.04 4.62
C PRO A 72 -31.15 4.49 4.14
N GLY A 73 -32.32 5.07 4.41
CA GLY A 73 -32.69 6.43 3.97
C GLY A 73 -33.37 6.51 2.59
N PHE A 74 -33.45 5.40 1.84
CA PHE A 74 -34.17 5.30 0.55
C PHE A 74 -35.17 4.13 0.54
N VAL A 75 -35.56 3.65 1.72
CA VAL A 75 -36.56 2.60 1.85
C VAL A 75 -37.92 3.17 1.45
N ASP A 76 -38.53 2.57 0.45
CA ASP A 76 -39.90 2.90 0.05
C ASP A 76 -40.87 2.46 1.16
N HIS A 77 -41.48 3.44 1.84
CA HIS A 77 -42.42 3.19 2.92
C HIS A 77 -43.66 2.40 2.50
N THR A 78 -44.02 2.44 1.21
CA THR A 78 -45.14 1.66 0.67
C THR A 78 -44.74 0.24 0.31
N ARG A 79 -43.44 -0.02 0.10
CA ARG A 79 -42.89 -1.31 -0.35
C ARG A 79 -41.60 -1.65 0.42
N PRO A 80 -41.68 -1.83 1.75
CA PRO A 80 -40.50 -2.04 2.59
C PRO A 80 -39.75 -3.35 2.26
N ASN A 81 -40.46 -4.36 1.74
CA ASN A 81 -39.89 -5.68 1.43
C ASN A 81 -39.27 -5.77 0.03
N TYR A 82 -39.25 -4.69 -0.76
CA TYR A 82 -38.66 -4.71 -2.09
C TYR A 82 -37.14 -4.72 -2.02
N VAL A 83 -36.52 -5.28 -3.06
CA VAL A 83 -35.08 -5.31 -3.24
C VAL A 83 -34.70 -4.49 -4.48
N CYS A 84 -33.56 -3.80 -4.43
CA CYS A 84 -33.02 -3.05 -5.55
C CYS A 84 -32.30 -4.01 -6.50
N LYS A 85 -32.64 -3.97 -7.79
CA LYS A 85 -31.85 -4.65 -8.83
C LYS A 85 -30.56 -3.86 -9.07
N LEU A 86 -29.45 -4.55 -8.94
CA LEU A 86 -28.13 -4.00 -9.11
C LEU A 86 -27.76 -4.02 -10.60
N HIS A 87 -27.52 -2.84 -11.17
CA HIS A 87 -27.13 -2.71 -12.58
C HIS A 87 -25.61 -2.76 -12.81
N LYS A 88 -24.80 -2.65 -11.74
CA LYS A 88 -23.32 -2.64 -11.79
C LYS A 88 -22.71 -3.42 -10.63
N ALA A 89 -21.64 -4.17 -10.85
CA ALA A 89 -21.08 -5.11 -9.88
C ALA A 89 -20.64 -4.40 -8.58
N LEU A 90 -20.97 -5.01 -7.44
CA LEU A 90 -20.49 -4.62 -6.11
C LEU A 90 -19.50 -5.68 -5.61
N TYR A 91 -18.46 -5.22 -4.91
CA TYR A 91 -17.39 -6.06 -4.35
C TYR A 91 -17.94 -7.10 -3.35
N GLY A 92 -17.51 -8.37 -3.44
CA GLY A 92 -17.64 -9.36 -2.35
C GLY A 92 -18.68 -10.48 -2.48
N LEU A 93 -19.01 -10.95 -3.69
CA LEU A 93 -19.90 -12.11 -3.85
C LEU A 93 -19.20 -13.43 -3.46
N LYS A 94 -19.92 -14.25 -2.69
CA LYS A 94 -19.46 -15.52 -2.12
C LYS A 94 -19.76 -16.66 -3.10
N GLN A 95 -18.80 -17.08 -3.92
CA GLN A 95 -18.96 -18.27 -4.79
C GLN A 95 -17.81 -19.27 -4.60
N HIS A 96 -18.19 -20.43 -4.06
CA HIS A 96 -17.55 -21.77 -4.04
C HIS A 96 -16.09 -21.93 -3.58
N ALA A 97 -15.90 -22.80 -2.56
CA ALA A 97 -14.70 -23.00 -1.74
C ALA A 97 -13.47 -23.64 -2.42
N SER A 98 -13.47 -23.85 -3.74
CA SER A 98 -12.39 -24.56 -4.44
C SER A 98 -11.35 -23.62 -5.07
N TYR A 99 -11.77 -22.43 -5.47
CA TYR A 99 -10.94 -21.47 -6.19
C TYR A 99 -10.79 -20.18 -5.40
N VAL A 100 -9.55 -19.76 -5.19
CA VAL A 100 -9.20 -18.55 -4.44
C VAL A 100 -8.39 -17.66 -5.38
N ILE A 101 -8.87 -16.44 -5.57
CA ILE A 101 -8.15 -15.36 -6.24
C ILE A 101 -7.95 -14.23 -5.23
N PHE A 102 -6.71 -13.78 -5.07
CA PHE A 102 -6.39 -12.51 -4.45
C PHE A 102 -6.19 -11.47 -5.56
N LEU A 103 -6.94 -10.37 -5.43
CA LEU A 103 -6.90 -9.22 -6.33
C LEU A 103 -6.52 -8.00 -5.50
N LEU A 104 -5.28 -7.54 -5.65
CA LEU A 104 -4.80 -6.28 -5.10
C LEU A 104 -5.08 -5.18 -6.13
N LEU A 105 -6.03 -4.30 -5.82
CA LEU A 105 -6.32 -3.13 -6.63
C LEU A 105 -5.73 -1.86 -6.02
N TYR A 106 -5.02 -1.08 -6.82
CA TYR A 106 -4.68 0.29 -6.49
C TYR A 106 -4.79 1.19 -7.72
N VAL A 107 -5.90 1.93 -7.81
CA VAL A 107 -6.21 2.78 -8.96
C VAL A 107 -6.14 1.94 -10.24
N ASP A 108 -5.14 2.17 -11.09
CA ASP A 108 -4.96 1.48 -12.37
C ASP A 108 -4.04 0.24 -12.23
N ASP A 109 -3.24 0.15 -11.16
CA ASP A 109 -2.32 -0.95 -10.90
C ASP A 109 -3.02 -2.11 -10.21
N ILE A 110 -2.90 -3.29 -10.81
CA ILE A 110 -3.52 -4.51 -10.30
C ILE A 110 -2.50 -5.63 -10.17
N VAL A 111 -2.52 -6.32 -9.04
CA VAL A 111 -1.81 -7.59 -8.86
C VAL A 111 -2.80 -8.71 -8.58
N VAL A 112 -2.68 -9.79 -9.34
CA VAL A 112 -3.55 -10.97 -9.27
C VAL A 112 -2.72 -12.20 -8.96
N THR A 113 -3.21 -13.02 -8.03
CA THR A 113 -2.66 -14.34 -7.73
C THR A 113 -3.78 -15.28 -7.28
N GLY A 114 -3.58 -16.59 -7.40
CA GLY A 114 -4.61 -17.56 -7.02
C GLY A 114 -4.13 -19.00 -7.03
N ASN A 115 -4.97 -19.89 -6.52
CA ASN A 115 -4.62 -21.30 -6.29
C ASN A 115 -4.74 -22.21 -7.52
N ASP A 116 -5.44 -21.78 -8.57
CA ASP A 116 -5.56 -22.51 -9.84
C ASP A 116 -5.23 -21.58 -11.01
N SER A 117 -4.20 -21.93 -11.78
CA SER A 117 -3.70 -21.10 -12.87
C SER A 117 -4.66 -21.01 -14.06
N ARG A 118 -5.47 -22.04 -14.32
CA ARG A 118 -6.45 -22.05 -15.41
C ARG A 118 -7.62 -21.14 -15.07
N PHE A 119 -8.12 -21.25 -13.84
CA PHE A 119 -9.16 -20.35 -13.35
C PHE A 119 -8.69 -18.90 -13.32
N LEU A 120 -7.44 -18.67 -12.88
CA LEU A 120 -6.83 -17.33 -12.92
C LEU A 120 -6.78 -16.76 -14.35
N HIS A 121 -6.36 -17.58 -15.31
CA HIS A 121 -6.30 -17.17 -16.71
C HIS A 121 -7.70 -16.89 -17.28
N GLN A 122 -8.68 -17.73 -16.98
CA GLN A 122 -10.07 -17.50 -17.39
C GLN A 122 -10.61 -16.19 -16.79
N PHE A 123 -10.36 -15.96 -15.49
CA PHE A 123 -10.75 -14.73 -14.80
C PHE A 123 -10.14 -13.49 -15.48
N ILE A 124 -8.82 -13.51 -15.76
CA ILE A 124 -8.12 -12.42 -16.45
C ILE A 124 -8.70 -12.19 -17.85
N THR A 125 -8.95 -13.25 -18.61
CA THR A 125 -9.53 -13.15 -19.96
C THR A 125 -10.94 -12.55 -19.91
N THR A 126 -11.79 -12.98 -18.98
CA THR A 126 -13.12 -12.38 -18.78
C THR A 126 -13.02 -10.91 -18.40
N LEU A 127 -12.07 -10.56 -17.53
CA LEU A 127 -11.80 -9.16 -17.15
C LEU A 127 -11.37 -8.34 -18.37
N GLY A 128 -10.52 -8.87 -19.24
CA GLY A 128 -10.03 -8.20 -20.45
C GLY A 128 -11.06 -8.06 -21.56
N LEU A 129 -12.14 -8.85 -21.54
CA LEU A 129 -13.30 -8.64 -22.42
C LEU A 129 -14.18 -7.48 -21.93
N ALA A 130 -14.22 -7.25 -20.62
CA ALA A 130 -15.03 -6.25 -19.96
C ALA A 130 -14.36 -4.87 -19.87
N PHE A 131 -13.03 -4.85 -19.77
CA PHE A 131 -12.22 -3.67 -19.52
C PHE A 131 -11.00 -3.65 -20.44
N ASP A 132 -10.53 -2.44 -20.80
CA ASP A 132 -9.28 -2.27 -21.53
C ASP A 132 -8.10 -2.49 -20.56
N ILE A 133 -7.60 -3.72 -20.54
CA ILE A 133 -6.55 -4.18 -19.65
C ILE A 133 -5.28 -4.46 -20.43
N LYS A 134 -4.18 -3.92 -19.93
CA LYS A 134 -2.85 -4.27 -20.38
C LYS A 134 -2.22 -5.26 -19.41
N ASP A 135 -1.89 -6.45 -19.92
CA ASP A 135 -1.08 -7.42 -19.18
C ASP A 135 0.37 -6.95 -19.12
N LEU A 136 0.87 -6.74 -17.91
CA LEU A 136 2.26 -6.35 -17.65
C LEU A 136 3.16 -7.57 -17.38
N GLY A 137 2.59 -8.78 -17.40
CA GLY A 137 3.31 -10.02 -17.20
C GLY A 137 3.54 -10.34 -15.71
N PRO A 138 4.65 -11.01 -15.37
CA PRO A 138 5.04 -11.24 -13.99
C PRO A 138 5.21 -9.93 -13.21
N LEU A 139 4.88 -9.97 -11.92
CA LEU A 139 5.05 -8.81 -11.04
C LEU A 139 6.53 -8.40 -10.93
N HIS A 140 6.84 -7.20 -11.40
CA HIS A 140 8.18 -6.60 -11.30
C HIS A 140 8.19 -5.25 -10.57
N PHE A 141 7.10 -4.48 -10.64
CA PHE A 141 7.01 -3.18 -9.97
C PHE A 141 5.57 -2.87 -9.57
N PHE A 142 5.30 -2.60 -8.29
CA PHE A 142 3.96 -2.25 -7.82
C PHE A 142 4.05 -1.20 -6.73
N LEU A 143 3.42 -0.03 -6.94
CA LEU A 143 3.37 1.06 -5.97
C LEU A 143 4.74 1.41 -5.40
N GLY A 144 5.72 1.73 -6.25
CA GLY A 144 7.05 2.10 -5.79
C GLY A 144 7.92 0.94 -5.31
N LEU A 145 7.37 -0.28 -5.17
CA LEU A 145 8.08 -1.49 -4.78
C LEU A 145 8.60 -2.20 -6.02
N GLN A 146 9.88 -2.52 -6.03
CA GLN A 146 10.52 -3.40 -7.01
C GLN A 146 10.48 -4.82 -6.49
N VAL A 147 9.99 -5.75 -7.30
CA VAL A 147 9.87 -7.16 -6.96
C VAL A 147 10.76 -7.96 -7.90
N THR A 148 11.73 -8.66 -7.32
CA THR A 148 12.67 -9.51 -8.04
C THR A 148 12.47 -10.96 -7.58
N THR A 149 12.08 -11.82 -8.50
CA THR A 149 12.00 -13.27 -8.25
C THR A 149 13.40 -13.86 -8.18
N LYS A 150 13.68 -14.61 -7.10
CA LYS A 150 14.89 -15.40 -6.89
C LYS A 150 14.54 -16.89 -6.84
N SER A 151 15.54 -17.75 -6.91
CA SER A 151 15.33 -19.21 -6.80
C SER A 151 14.75 -19.64 -5.46
N ASP A 152 14.98 -18.85 -4.40
CA ASP A 152 14.59 -19.12 -3.02
C ASP A 152 13.42 -18.25 -2.52
N GLY A 153 12.80 -17.44 -3.39
CA GLY A 153 11.67 -16.58 -3.02
C GLY A 153 11.58 -15.28 -3.81
N LEU A 154 11.07 -14.22 -3.18
CA LEU A 154 11.04 -12.87 -3.73
C LEU A 154 11.94 -11.94 -2.93
N HIS A 155 12.58 -11.00 -3.61
CA HIS A 155 13.22 -9.86 -3.01
C HIS A 155 12.45 -8.59 -3.37
N ILE A 156 12.00 -7.86 -2.36
CA ILE A 156 11.21 -6.63 -2.48
C ILE A 156 12.09 -5.47 -2.01
N SER A 157 12.29 -4.48 -2.88
CA SER A 157 13.09 -3.29 -2.54
C SER A 157 12.44 -2.01 -3.05
N GLN A 158 12.96 -0.88 -2.60
CA GLN A 158 12.55 0.47 -3.03
C GLN A 158 13.76 1.23 -3.61
N LEU A 159 14.67 0.54 -4.31
CA LEU A 159 15.94 1.11 -4.79
C LEU A 159 15.74 2.38 -5.61
N LYS A 160 14.85 2.35 -6.62
CA LYS A 160 14.55 3.52 -7.45
C LYS A 160 14.00 4.68 -6.61
N TYR A 161 13.05 4.38 -5.72
CA TYR A 161 12.45 5.38 -4.83
C TYR A 161 13.50 6.00 -3.88
N ALA A 162 14.36 5.19 -3.27
CA ALA A 162 15.43 5.64 -2.40
C ALA A 162 16.44 6.53 -3.15
N HIS A 163 16.80 6.14 -4.39
CA HIS A 163 17.67 6.95 -5.24
C HIS A 163 17.04 8.31 -5.58
N ASP A 164 15.77 8.32 -6.01
CA ASP A 164 15.03 9.54 -6.34
C ASP A 164 14.82 10.44 -5.10
N LEU A 165 14.60 9.85 -3.93
CA LEU A 165 14.54 10.55 -2.64
C LEU A 165 15.85 11.28 -2.33
N LEU A 166 16.99 10.59 -2.47
CA LEU A 166 18.31 11.20 -2.28
C LEU A 166 18.56 12.31 -3.30
N LYS A 167 18.13 12.13 -4.55
CA LYS A 167 18.25 13.16 -5.60
C LYS A 167 17.48 14.41 -5.23
N ARG A 168 16.21 14.25 -4.83
CA ARG A 168 15.30 15.36 -4.50
C ARG A 168 15.83 16.23 -3.37
N HIS A 169 16.47 15.65 -2.37
CA HIS A 169 17.01 16.38 -1.22
C HIS A 169 18.52 16.68 -1.31
N GLY A 170 19.14 16.51 -2.47
CA GLY A 170 20.57 16.84 -2.67
C GLY A 170 21.54 15.94 -1.91
N MET A 171 21.15 14.69 -1.64
CA MET A 171 21.89 13.72 -0.82
C MET A 171 22.54 12.58 -1.64
N LEU A 172 22.50 12.61 -2.97
CA LEU A 172 23.11 11.56 -3.82
C LEU A 172 24.63 11.41 -3.60
N HIS A 173 25.32 12.52 -3.36
CA HIS A 173 26.78 12.58 -3.19
C HIS A 173 27.21 12.76 -1.73
N CYS A 174 26.28 12.59 -0.77
CA CYS A 174 26.62 12.72 0.64
C CYS A 174 27.52 11.55 1.11
N LYS A 175 28.36 11.81 2.12
CA LYS A 175 29.13 10.75 2.79
C LYS A 175 28.17 9.81 3.53
N PRO A 176 28.20 8.49 3.30
CA PRO A 176 27.32 7.57 4.01
C PRO A 176 27.47 7.64 5.54
N ALA A 177 26.44 7.19 6.24
CA ALA A 177 26.46 6.94 7.69
C ALA A 177 26.23 5.44 7.92
N ASN A 178 26.82 4.88 8.98
CA ASN A 178 26.73 3.44 9.27
C ASN A 178 25.49 3.10 10.13
N THR A 179 24.87 4.09 10.76
CA THR A 179 23.66 3.92 11.58
C THR A 179 22.66 5.04 11.28
N PRO A 180 21.35 4.76 11.34
CA PRO A 180 20.31 5.74 11.01
C PRO A 180 20.25 6.89 12.03
N LEU A 181 20.47 6.60 13.32
CA LEU A 181 20.59 7.58 14.40
C LEU A 181 22.00 7.60 15.01
N ALA A 182 22.34 8.69 15.68
CA ALA A 182 23.58 8.80 16.44
C ALA A 182 23.34 8.34 17.88
N ALA A 183 24.27 7.57 18.45
CA ALA A 183 24.14 6.92 19.76
C ALA A 183 24.01 7.87 20.97
N LYS A 184 24.22 9.19 20.80
CA LYS A 184 24.32 10.16 21.91
C LYS A 184 23.63 11.50 21.65
N VAL A 185 22.61 11.55 20.78
CA VAL A 185 21.88 12.81 20.54
C VAL A 185 20.52 12.73 21.19
N PRO A 186 20.34 13.23 22.43
CA PRO A 186 19.02 13.42 23.00
C PRO A 186 18.34 14.56 22.24
N LEU A 187 17.65 14.23 21.13
CA LEU A 187 16.75 15.18 20.49
C LEU A 187 15.59 15.43 21.45
N SER A 188 15.29 16.69 21.71
CA SER A 188 14.13 17.10 22.48
C SER A 188 13.27 18.04 21.67
N ALA A 189 12.00 18.18 22.04
CA ALA A 189 11.08 19.12 21.40
C ALA A 189 11.56 20.60 21.42
N PHE A 190 12.52 20.91 22.30
CA PHE A 190 13.09 22.25 22.49
C PHE A 190 14.55 22.37 22.00
N ASP A 191 15.14 21.30 21.48
CA ASP A 191 16.55 21.27 21.10
C ASP A 191 16.82 22.01 19.79
N GLY A 192 17.67 23.03 19.83
CA GLY A 192 18.03 23.84 18.66
C GLY A 192 17.02 24.94 18.29
N VAL A 193 17.26 25.58 17.16
CA VAL A 193 16.46 26.72 16.66
C VAL A 193 15.23 26.19 15.89
N PRO A 194 14.04 26.80 16.03
CA PRO A 194 12.90 26.50 15.17
C PRO A 194 13.30 26.51 13.70
N PHE A 195 12.91 25.47 12.96
CA PHE A 195 13.28 25.36 11.56
C PHE A 195 12.36 26.21 10.69
N GLU A 196 12.93 27.08 9.86
CA GLU A 196 12.19 28.07 9.06
C GLU A 196 11.23 27.45 8.05
N SER A 197 11.52 26.24 7.55
CA SER A 197 10.66 25.54 6.57
C SER A 197 10.17 24.18 7.10
N PRO A 198 9.15 24.15 7.98
CA PRO A 198 8.59 22.90 8.49
C PRO A 198 8.09 21.95 7.39
N SER A 199 7.65 22.49 6.25
CA SER A 199 7.19 21.71 5.10
C SER A 199 8.29 20.82 4.52
N THR A 200 9.51 21.34 4.36
CA THR A 200 10.65 20.55 3.87
C THR A 200 10.99 19.40 4.83
N TYR A 201 10.91 19.65 6.14
CA TYR A 201 11.10 18.59 7.12
C TYR A 201 10.02 17.50 7.01
N ARG A 202 8.75 17.90 6.99
CA ARG A 202 7.60 16.99 6.86
C ARG A 202 7.67 16.15 5.58
N GLU A 203 8.10 16.76 4.46
CA GLU A 203 8.29 16.05 3.19
C GLU A 203 9.37 14.97 3.29
N ILE A 204 10.52 15.28 3.90
CA ILE A 204 11.61 14.31 4.12
C ILE A 204 11.12 13.16 4.99
N VAL A 205 10.48 13.47 6.13
CA VAL A 205 10.03 12.43 7.07
C VAL A 205 8.92 11.57 6.45
N GLY A 206 7.96 12.17 5.75
CA GLY A 206 6.91 11.42 5.05
C GLY A 206 7.49 10.51 3.96
N SER A 207 8.50 10.98 3.24
CA SER A 207 9.18 10.15 2.24
C SER A 207 10.00 9.01 2.85
N LEU A 208 10.66 9.27 3.98
CA LEU A 208 11.36 8.22 4.74
C LEU A 208 10.38 7.21 5.34
N GLN A 209 9.21 7.64 5.78
CA GLN A 209 8.16 6.75 6.29
C GLN A 209 7.62 5.83 5.20
N TYR A 210 7.56 6.29 3.95
CA TYR A 210 7.25 5.42 2.83
C TYR A 210 8.39 4.45 2.48
N LEU A 211 9.64 4.76 2.83
CA LEU A 211 10.77 3.85 2.62
C LEU A 211 10.80 2.71 3.66
N THR A 212 10.15 2.86 4.82
CA THR A 212 10.09 1.80 5.85
C THR A 212 9.29 0.58 5.41
N LEU A 213 8.59 0.63 4.26
CA LEU A 213 7.86 -0.50 3.69
C LEU A 213 8.78 -1.69 3.43
N THR A 214 9.96 -1.44 2.85
CA THR A 214 10.97 -2.50 2.61
C THR A 214 12.18 -2.39 3.52
N ARG A 215 12.20 -1.42 4.45
CA ARG A 215 13.35 -1.07 5.29
C ARG A 215 12.96 -1.02 6.77
N PRO A 216 12.70 -2.19 7.40
CA PRO A 216 12.34 -2.24 8.82
C PRO A 216 13.43 -1.65 9.73
N ASP A 217 14.69 -1.71 9.31
CA ASP A 217 15.87 -1.13 9.97
C ASP A 217 15.81 0.41 10.11
N LEU A 218 15.01 1.09 9.28
CA LEU A 218 14.77 2.53 9.39
C LEU A 218 13.64 2.88 10.36
N SER A 219 12.78 1.91 10.72
CA SER A 219 11.49 2.17 11.36
C SER A 219 11.65 2.98 12.64
N PHE A 220 12.49 2.54 13.57
CA PHE A 220 12.68 3.26 14.84
C PHE A 220 13.13 4.71 14.59
N ALA A 221 14.18 4.89 13.79
CA ALA A 221 14.75 6.19 13.51
C ALA A 221 13.76 7.16 12.86
N VAL A 222 12.97 6.68 11.89
CA VAL A 222 11.98 7.47 11.18
C VAL A 222 10.79 7.82 12.08
N HIS A 223 10.29 6.87 12.87
CA HIS A 223 9.21 7.14 13.82
C HIS A 223 9.65 8.10 14.92
N PHE A 224 10.89 8.00 15.40
CA PHE A 224 11.45 8.91 16.38
C PHE A 224 11.45 10.35 15.87
N ILE A 225 11.98 10.61 14.67
CA ILE A 225 11.98 11.97 14.10
C ILE A 225 10.57 12.45 13.71
N ALA A 226 9.65 11.54 13.39
CA ALA A 226 8.26 11.89 13.09
C ALA A 226 7.54 12.59 14.25
N GLN A 227 7.96 12.34 15.50
CA GLN A 227 7.41 13.01 16.69
C GLN A 227 7.56 14.54 16.64
N PHE A 228 8.51 15.06 15.87
CA PHE A 228 8.80 16.49 15.77
C PHE A 228 8.19 17.17 14.54
N MET A 229 7.28 16.51 13.79
CA MET A 229 6.65 17.09 12.59
C MET A 229 5.85 18.36 12.87
N ALA A 230 5.28 18.50 14.08
CA ALA A 230 4.46 19.66 14.44
C ALA A 230 5.30 20.95 14.48
N ALA A 231 6.43 20.92 15.19
CA ALA A 231 7.34 22.04 15.38
C ALA A 231 8.81 21.59 15.19
N PRO A 232 9.27 21.38 13.95
CA PRO A 232 10.62 20.89 13.70
C PRO A 232 11.68 21.97 14.00
N ARG A 233 12.89 21.51 14.31
CA ARG A 233 14.04 22.34 14.66
C ARG A 233 15.24 21.93 13.82
N THR A 234 16.28 22.76 13.81
CA THR A 234 17.50 22.52 13.03
C THR A 234 18.17 21.19 13.40
N SER A 235 18.18 20.81 14.68
CA SER A 235 18.65 19.51 15.20
C SER A 235 17.87 18.33 14.59
N HIS A 236 16.54 18.43 14.52
CA HIS A 236 15.68 17.41 13.90
C HIS A 236 16.00 17.22 12.42
N LEU A 237 16.24 18.32 11.69
CA LEU A 237 16.67 18.24 10.29
C LEU A 237 18.04 17.56 10.13
N VAL A 238 18.98 17.81 11.04
CA VAL A 238 20.28 17.12 11.05
C VAL A 238 20.10 15.61 11.23
N ALA A 239 19.19 15.20 12.12
CA ALA A 239 18.85 13.79 12.31
C ALA A 239 18.20 13.19 11.05
N ALA A 240 17.23 13.87 10.43
CA ALA A 240 16.62 13.42 9.18
C ALA A 240 17.65 13.26 8.04
N LYS A 241 18.58 14.22 7.90
CA LYS A 241 19.68 14.13 6.93
C LYS A 241 20.63 12.98 7.26
N ARG A 242 20.85 12.64 8.54
CA ARG A 242 21.64 11.46 8.91
C ARG A 242 20.96 10.17 8.42
N ILE A 243 19.64 10.03 8.56
CA ILE A 243 18.92 8.87 8.01
C ILE A 243 19.11 8.79 6.49
N LEU A 244 19.01 9.90 5.76
CA LEU A 244 19.29 9.92 4.32
C LEU A 244 20.74 9.49 4.00
N ARG A 245 21.73 9.89 4.80
CA ARG A 245 23.12 9.40 4.65
C ARG A 245 23.23 7.89 4.88
N TYR A 246 22.48 7.35 5.82
CA TYR A 246 22.43 5.91 6.06
C TYR A 246 21.78 5.16 4.88
N VAL A 247 20.66 5.67 4.36
CA VAL A 247 20.01 5.16 3.14
C VAL A 247 20.98 5.17 1.96
N LYS A 248 21.78 6.23 1.78
CA LYS A 248 22.80 6.32 0.73
C LYS A 248 23.85 5.20 0.81
N GLY A 249 24.19 4.74 2.00
CA GLY A 249 25.13 3.62 2.21
C GLY A 249 24.51 2.23 2.09
N THR A 250 23.18 2.14 2.01
CA THR A 250 22.42 0.87 2.10
C THR A 250 21.31 0.81 1.04
N LEU A 251 21.57 1.33 -0.16
CA LEU A 251 20.57 1.46 -1.23
C LEU A 251 20.04 0.09 -1.72
N ASP A 252 20.86 -0.93 -1.59
CA ASP A 252 20.60 -2.33 -1.99
C ASP A 252 19.74 -3.11 -0.98
N PHE A 253 19.46 -2.54 0.18
CA PHE A 253 18.66 -3.21 1.21
C PHE A 253 17.19 -3.33 0.80
N GLY A 254 16.56 -4.43 1.21
CA GLY A 254 15.15 -4.74 0.98
C GLY A 254 14.72 -5.95 1.79
N LEU A 255 13.49 -6.40 1.59
CA LEU A 255 12.93 -7.58 2.22
C LEU A 255 13.07 -8.81 1.32
N SER A 256 13.58 -9.89 1.86
CA SER A 256 13.57 -11.19 1.19
C SER A 256 12.47 -12.06 1.80
N LEU A 257 11.51 -12.46 0.99
CA LEU A 257 10.41 -13.36 1.36
C LEU A 257 10.69 -14.73 0.76
N SER A 258 10.90 -15.74 1.61
CA SER A 258 11.09 -17.12 1.18
C SER A 258 9.88 -18.00 1.54
N PRO A 259 9.61 -19.07 0.77
CA PRO A 259 8.62 -20.06 1.17
C PRO A 259 9.03 -20.68 2.51
N GLN A 260 8.10 -20.73 3.47
CA GLN A 260 8.34 -21.42 4.72
C GLN A 260 8.03 -22.92 4.58
N PRO A 261 8.94 -23.84 4.96
CA PRO A 261 8.61 -25.26 5.03
C PRO A 261 7.52 -25.52 6.08
N SER A 262 6.79 -26.63 5.90
CA SER A 262 5.48 -26.93 6.52
C SER A 262 5.39 -26.81 8.05
N THR A 263 6.49 -26.88 8.79
CA THR A 263 6.51 -26.55 10.22
C THR A 263 6.92 -25.10 10.43
N ALA A 264 5.93 -24.22 10.56
CA ALA A 264 6.15 -22.82 10.86
C ALA A 264 6.68 -22.65 12.31
N ARG A 265 7.99 -22.48 12.46
CA ARG A 265 8.59 -22.03 13.72
C ARG A 265 8.66 -20.51 13.70
N LEU A 266 7.90 -19.87 14.58
CA LEU A 266 7.99 -18.42 14.78
C LEU A 266 9.30 -18.11 15.52
N SER A 267 10.18 -17.38 14.85
CA SER A 267 11.39 -16.80 15.44
C SER A 267 11.23 -15.30 15.47
N ALA A 268 11.42 -14.69 16.64
CA ALA A 268 11.41 -13.24 16.81
C ALA A 268 12.80 -12.81 17.26
N TYR A 269 13.28 -11.72 16.67
CA TYR A 269 14.52 -11.06 17.04
C TYR A 269 14.15 -9.68 17.56
N SER A 270 14.73 -9.30 18.70
CA SER A 270 14.63 -7.95 19.25
C SER A 270 16.04 -7.43 19.40
N ASP A 271 16.23 -6.17 19.03
CA ASP A 271 17.42 -5.42 19.39
C ASP A 271 17.05 -4.45 20.53
N ALA A 272 18.03 -4.06 21.33
CA ALA A 272 17.87 -3.08 22.39
C ALA A 272 18.62 -1.80 22.01
N ASP A 273 17.88 -0.69 21.92
CA ASP A 273 18.46 0.66 21.76
C ASP A 273 18.90 1.25 23.11
#